data_AF-A0A553IAY2-F1
#
_entry.id   AF-A0A553IAY2-F1
#
_cell.length_a   1.000
_cell.length_b   1.000
_cell.length_c   1.000
_cell.angle_alpha   90.00
_cell.angle_beta   90.00
_cell.angle_gamma   90.00
#
_symmetry.space_group_name_H-M   'P 1'
#
loop_
_entity.id
_entity.type
_entity.pdbx_description
1 polymer ?
#
loop_
_entity_poly.entity_id
_entity_poly.type
_entity_poly.pdbx_seq_one_letter_code
_entity_poly.pdbx_strand_id
1 'polypeptide(L)'
;MIIATTWVLLMNAVVGFQIMDDGTPLSLGLILISAAVLFVGTGYITLDTGFNWTGEFESSYNPPNRNIALYVLYQLVPLIFLVAFYVLEAILVLRVLGEVRPMIYLTGAAILFALGQIFDYAISPHICNGTSGKIDGALFETLFTLLAVVMVWVFWSSITEDDWPTPVTPGYA
;
A
#
# COMPACT_ATOMS: atom_id res chain seq x y z
N MET A 1 -3.18 2.55 -10.28
CA MET A 1 -3.15 3.39 -9.06
C MET A 1 -2.47 2.65 -7.91
N ILE A 2 -2.98 1.49 -7.49
CA ILE A 2 -2.46 0.70 -6.35
C ILE A 2 -0.96 0.42 -6.43
N ILE A 3 -0.45 0.02 -7.61
CA ILE A 3 0.99 -0.22 -7.80
C ILE A 3 1.85 1.03 -7.61
N ALA A 4 1.38 2.19 -8.08
CA ALA A 4 2.11 3.44 -7.93
C ALA A 4 2.11 3.92 -6.48
N THR A 5 0.98 3.80 -5.77
CA THR A 5 0.89 4.19 -4.36
C THR A 5 1.70 3.28 -3.44
N THR A 6 1.66 1.96 -3.67
CA THR A 6 2.48 1.01 -2.91
C THR A 6 3.97 1.12 -3.23
N TRP A 7 4.32 1.47 -4.47
CA TRP A 7 5.68 1.83 -4.85
C TRP A 7 6.18 3.08 -4.11
N VAL A 8 5.38 4.15 -4.09
CA VAL A 8 5.72 5.37 -3.34
C VAL A 8 5.90 5.06 -1.86
N LEU A 9 5.02 4.25 -1.28
CA LEU A 9 5.13 3.82 0.12
C LEU A 9 6.46 3.07 0.38
N LEU A 10 6.81 2.11 -0.48
CA LEU A 10 8.09 1.40 -0.40
C LEU A 10 9.29 2.34 -0.52
N MET A 11 9.26 3.26 -1.48
CA MET A 11 10.35 4.21 -1.69
C MET A 11 10.52 5.16 -0.51
N ASN A 12 9.43 5.57 0.16
CA ASN A 12 9.51 6.36 1.39
C ASN A 12 10.25 5.61 2.50
N ALA A 13 10.00 4.31 2.67
CA ALA A 13 10.76 3.49 3.64
C ALA A 13 12.26 3.44 3.29
N VAL A 14 12.62 3.33 2.00
CA VAL A 14 14.04 3.34 1.57
C VAL A 14 14.72 4.68 1.89
N VAL A 15 14.02 5.80 1.67
CA VAL A 15 14.53 7.13 2.05
C VAL A 15 14.69 7.26 3.56
N GLY A 16 13.82 6.62 4.36
CA GLY A 16 13.91 6.58 5.82
C GLY A 16 15.21 5.97 6.37
N PHE A 17 15.88 5.10 5.61
CA PHE A 17 17.22 4.59 5.97
C PHE A 17 18.36 5.58 5.74
N GLN A 18 18.06 6.79 5.25
CA GLN A 18 19.04 7.82 4.89
C GLN A 18 20.09 7.33 3.86
N ILE A 19 19.77 6.27 3.10
CA ILE A 19 20.61 5.76 2.01
C ILE A 19 20.63 6.77 0.85
N MET A 20 19.55 7.53 0.72
CA MET A 20 19.38 8.60 -0.26
C MET A 20 19.00 9.87 0.48
N ASP A 21 19.69 10.96 0.19
CA ASP A 21 19.43 12.24 0.85
C ASP A 21 17.97 12.67 0.63
N ASP A 22 17.21 12.71 1.73
CA ASP A 22 15.82 13.13 1.74
C ASP A 22 15.69 14.59 1.27
N GLY A 23 14.64 14.88 0.52
CA GLY A 23 14.37 16.22 -0.02
C GLY A 23 15.26 16.67 -1.18
N THR A 24 16.22 15.85 -1.65
CA THR A 24 16.97 16.20 -2.87
C THR A 24 16.06 16.16 -4.11
N PRO A 25 16.23 17.08 -5.08
CA PRO A 25 15.47 17.04 -6.34
C PRO A 25 15.64 15.72 -7.09
N LEU A 26 16.78 15.06 -6.92
CA LEU A 26 17.06 13.74 -7.49
C LEU A 26 16.22 12.64 -6.83
N SER A 27 16.15 12.60 -5.50
CA SER A 27 15.34 11.63 -4.76
C SER A 27 13.85 11.79 -5.09
N LEU A 28 13.33 13.03 -5.00
CA LEU A 28 11.94 13.35 -5.35
C LEU A 28 11.64 13.04 -6.81
N GLY A 29 12.54 13.40 -7.72
CA GLY A 29 12.42 13.09 -9.14
C GLY A 29 12.37 11.58 -9.39
N LEU A 30 13.23 10.80 -8.73
CA LEU A 30 13.26 9.35 -8.87
C LEU A 30 11.95 8.72 -8.41
N ILE A 31 11.45 9.10 -7.23
CA ILE A 31 10.18 8.58 -6.69
C ILE A 31 9.01 8.94 -7.62
N LEU A 32 8.88 10.21 -8.00
CA LEU A 32 7.77 10.68 -8.82
C LEU A 32 7.79 10.10 -10.24
N ILE A 33 8.95 10.10 -10.89
CA ILE A 33 9.08 9.61 -12.27
C ILE A 33 8.86 8.09 -12.30
N SER A 34 9.45 7.33 -11.38
CA SER A 34 9.25 5.87 -11.33
C SER A 34 7.80 5.50 -10.99
N ALA A 35 7.16 6.22 -10.07
CA ALA A 35 5.73 6.05 -9.79
C ALA A 35 4.86 6.40 -11.00
N ALA A 36 5.19 7.47 -11.73
CA ALA A 36 4.48 7.87 -12.94
C ALA A 36 4.61 6.83 -14.06
N VAL A 37 5.79 6.24 -14.25
CA VAL A 37 6.01 5.15 -15.21
C VAL A 37 5.13 3.94 -14.86
N LEU A 38 5.11 3.52 -13.59
CA LEU A 38 4.25 2.41 -13.15
C LEU A 38 2.76 2.73 -13.28
N PHE A 39 2.36 3.97 -13.01
CA PHE A 39 0.99 4.44 -13.18
C PHE A 39 0.56 4.42 -14.64
N VAL A 40 1.33 5.04 -15.53
CA VAL A 40 1.02 5.13 -16.97
C VAL A 40 1.09 3.76 -17.63
N GLY A 41 2.13 2.96 -17.34
CA GLY A 41 2.28 1.61 -17.89
C GLY A 41 1.13 0.68 -17.49
N THR A 42 0.73 0.71 -16.22
CA THR A 42 -0.43 -0.09 -15.77
C THR A 42 -1.74 0.46 -16.33
N GLY A 43 -1.89 1.78 -16.39
CA GLY A 43 -3.06 2.42 -17.00
C GLY A 43 -3.24 2.06 -18.47
N TYR A 44 -2.14 2.01 -19.23
CA TYR A 44 -2.15 1.54 -20.61
C TYR A 44 -2.68 0.10 -20.72
N ILE A 45 -2.16 -0.83 -19.93
CA ILE A 45 -2.59 -2.23 -19.94
C ILE A 45 -4.07 -2.37 -19.57
N THR A 46 -4.53 -1.62 -18.56
CA THR A 46 -5.95 -1.63 -18.16
C THR A 46 -6.86 -1.07 -19.25
N LEU A 47 -6.49 0.05 -19.88
CA LEU A 47 -7.28 0.66 -20.96
C LEU A 47 -7.33 -0.24 -22.19
N ASP A 48 -6.20 -0.81 -22.57
CA ASP A 48 -6.13 -1.71 -23.71
C ASP A 48 -6.93 -3.01 -23.47
N THR A 49 -6.86 -3.56 -22.25
CA THR A 49 -7.69 -4.71 -21.84
C THR A 49 -9.18 -4.38 -21.83
N GLY A 50 -9.58 -3.14 -21.52
CA GLY A 50 -10.99 -2.75 -21.44
C GLY A 50 -11.60 -2.37 -22.79
N PHE A 51 -10.86 -1.64 -23.62
CA PHE A 51 -11.33 -1.10 -24.90
C PHE A 51 -10.89 -1.89 -26.13
N ASN A 52 -10.05 -2.91 -25.96
CA ASN A 52 -9.50 -3.76 -27.01
C ASN A 52 -8.88 -2.97 -28.18
N TRP A 53 -7.96 -2.05 -27.88
CA TRP A 53 -7.37 -1.17 -28.90
C TRP A 53 -6.30 -1.88 -29.74
N THR A 54 -5.48 -2.72 -29.13
CA THR A 54 -4.37 -3.39 -29.80
C THR A 54 -4.60 -4.87 -30.12
N GLY A 55 -5.58 -5.50 -29.47
CA GLY A 55 -5.86 -6.93 -29.62
C GLY A 55 -4.97 -7.85 -28.80
N GLU A 56 -3.93 -7.32 -28.12
CA GLU A 56 -2.93 -8.12 -27.39
C GLU A 56 -3.53 -8.91 -26.20
N PHE A 57 -4.60 -8.39 -25.58
CA PHE A 57 -5.25 -9.02 -24.43
C PHE A 57 -6.59 -9.69 -24.77
N GLU A 58 -6.90 -9.95 -26.05
CA GLU A 58 -8.17 -10.59 -26.47
C GLU A 58 -8.42 -11.94 -25.81
N SER A 59 -7.36 -12.69 -25.49
CA SER A 59 -7.46 -13.96 -24.76
C SER A 59 -8.13 -13.81 -23.39
N SER A 60 -8.14 -12.60 -22.83
CA SER A 60 -8.73 -12.28 -21.53
C SER A 60 -10.26 -12.20 -21.54
N TYR A 61 -10.90 -12.11 -22.71
CA TYR A 61 -12.37 -12.08 -22.85
C TYR A 61 -12.97 -13.48 -22.98
N ASN A 62 -12.14 -14.49 -23.25
CA ASN A 62 -12.59 -15.87 -23.31
C ASN A 62 -12.65 -16.46 -21.90
N PRO A 63 -13.71 -17.25 -21.58
CA PRO A 63 -13.77 -17.96 -20.31
C PRO A 63 -12.49 -18.77 -20.11
N PRO A 64 -11.81 -18.67 -18.95
CA PRO A 64 -12.29 -18.14 -17.66
C PRO A 64 -11.91 -16.67 -17.34
N ASN A 65 -11.84 -15.80 -18.35
CA ASN A 65 -11.59 -14.35 -18.22
C ASN A 65 -10.31 -14.00 -17.45
N ARG A 66 -9.18 -14.60 -17.87
CA ARG A 66 -7.90 -14.46 -17.18
C ARG A 66 -7.04 -13.39 -17.84
N ASN A 67 -6.67 -12.37 -17.06
CA ASN A 67 -5.63 -11.43 -17.43
C ASN A 67 -4.47 -11.49 -16.43
N ILE A 68 -3.37 -12.14 -16.83
CA ILE A 68 -2.20 -12.36 -15.97
C ILE A 68 -1.45 -11.04 -15.71
N ALA A 69 -1.37 -10.17 -16.71
CA ALA A 69 -0.68 -8.89 -16.58
C ALA A 69 -1.36 -8.02 -15.51
N LEU A 70 -2.68 -7.90 -15.56
CA LEU A 70 -3.46 -7.17 -14.55
C LEU A 70 -3.36 -7.84 -13.18
N TYR A 71 -3.43 -9.17 -13.10
CA TYR A 71 -3.23 -9.88 -11.82
C TYR A 71 -1.87 -9.55 -11.18
N VAL A 72 -0.79 -9.59 -11.97
CA VAL A 72 0.56 -9.30 -11.45
C VAL A 72 0.67 -7.83 -11.03
N LEU A 73 0.19 -6.90 -11.84
CA LEU A 73 0.36 -5.46 -11.62
C LEU A 73 -0.57 -4.90 -10.53
N TYR A 74 -1.78 -5.45 -10.36
CA TYR A 74 -2.72 -5.00 -9.33
C TYR A 74 -2.60 -5.76 -8.02
N GLN A 75 -2.18 -7.03 -8.04
CA GLN A 75 -2.16 -7.86 -6.84
C GLN A 75 -0.76 -8.25 -6.39
N LEU A 76 -0.01 -8.96 -7.25
CA LEU A 76 1.22 -9.62 -6.82
C LEU A 76 2.34 -8.62 -6.52
N VAL A 77 2.60 -7.68 -7.43
CA VAL A 77 3.66 -6.68 -7.26
C VAL A 77 3.36 -5.72 -6.10
N PRO A 78 2.13 -5.17 -5.97
CA PRO A 78 1.78 -4.34 -4.81
C PRO A 78 1.92 -5.09 -3.48
N LEU A 79 1.55 -6.38 -3.43
CA LEU A 79 1.74 -7.19 -2.22
C LEU A 79 3.22 -7.34 -1.87
N ILE A 80 4.09 -7.57 -2.87
CA ILE A 80 5.55 -7.61 -2.65
C ILE A 80 6.05 -6.27 -2.10
N PHE A 81 5.59 -5.13 -2.64
CA PHE A 81 5.96 -3.82 -2.14
C PHE A 81 5.52 -3.58 -0.70
N LEU A 82 4.31 -4.00 -0.34
CA LEU A 82 3.82 -3.90 1.04
C LEU A 82 4.62 -4.77 2.02
N VAL A 83 4.97 -6.00 1.63
CA VAL A 83 5.82 -6.87 2.47
C VAL A 83 7.22 -6.29 2.61
N ALA A 84 7.82 -5.80 1.53
CA ALA A 84 9.13 -5.15 1.58
C ALA A 84 9.09 -3.88 2.45
N PHE A 85 8.06 -3.06 2.32
CA PHE A 85 7.82 -1.89 3.18
C PHE A 85 7.76 -2.29 4.66
N TYR A 86 6.94 -3.29 5.01
CA TYR A 86 6.83 -3.77 6.39
C TYR A 86 8.18 -4.25 6.95
N VAL A 87 8.95 -5.01 6.16
CA VAL A 87 10.25 -5.52 6.60
C VAL A 87 11.26 -4.39 6.80
N LEU A 88 11.33 -3.44 5.86
CA LEU A 88 12.23 -2.29 5.95
C LEU A 88 11.91 -1.44 7.18
N GLU A 89 10.65 -1.06 7.37
CA GLU A 89 10.22 -0.27 8.53
C GLU A 89 10.43 -1.02 9.84
N ALA A 90 10.16 -2.34 9.87
CA ALA A 90 10.43 -3.15 11.05
C ALA A 90 11.93 -3.18 11.41
N ILE A 91 12.82 -3.25 10.42
CA ILE A 91 14.26 -3.16 10.63
C ILE A 91 14.62 -1.77 11.16
N LEU A 92 14.10 -0.70 10.55
CA LEU A 92 14.36 0.68 10.97
C LEU A 92 13.98 0.87 12.45
N VAL A 93 12.77 0.48 12.82
CA VAL A 93 12.23 0.66 14.17
C VAL A 93 13.00 -0.18 15.20
N LEU A 94 13.24 -1.47 14.91
CA LEU A 94 13.84 -2.39 15.87
C LEU A 94 15.37 -2.28 15.96
N ARG A 95 16.04 -1.93 14.87
CA ARG A 95 17.52 -1.90 14.81
C ARG A 95 18.09 -0.50 14.89
N VAL A 96 17.42 0.50 14.30
CA VAL A 96 17.93 1.88 14.26
C VAL A 96 17.38 2.67 15.45
N LEU A 97 16.06 2.70 15.64
CA LEU A 97 15.44 3.45 16.74
C LEU A 97 15.50 2.70 18.07
N GLY A 98 15.37 1.37 18.05
CA GLY A 98 15.38 0.54 19.25
C GLY A 98 14.08 0.62 20.07
N GLU A 99 13.00 1.17 19.50
CA GLU A 99 11.70 1.29 20.17
C GLU A 99 10.71 0.25 19.64
N VAL A 100 10.02 -0.47 20.54
CA VAL A 100 9.07 -1.53 20.15
C VAL A 100 7.63 -1.05 20.04
N ARG A 101 7.30 0.15 20.51
CA ARG A 101 5.91 0.65 20.51
C ARG A 101 5.39 0.92 19.09
N PRO A 102 6.16 1.56 18.18
CA PRO A 102 5.69 1.78 16.80
C PRO A 102 5.33 0.51 16.05
N MET A 103 5.98 -0.63 16.38
CA MET A 103 5.69 -1.93 15.76
C MET A 103 4.24 -2.40 15.94
N ILE A 104 3.58 -2.02 17.03
CA ILE A 104 2.17 -2.37 17.26
C ILE A 104 1.29 -1.72 16.19
N TYR A 105 1.57 -0.46 15.83
CA TYR A 105 0.81 0.26 14.82
C TYR A 105 1.05 -0.31 13.41
N LEU A 106 2.30 -0.57 13.06
CA LEU A 106 2.67 -1.17 11.77
C LEU A 106 2.10 -2.58 11.59
N THR A 107 2.18 -3.42 12.63
CA THR A 107 1.61 -4.78 12.61
C THR A 107 0.08 -4.73 12.59
N GLY A 108 -0.53 -3.79 13.33
CA GLY A 108 -1.97 -3.55 13.28
C GLY A 108 -2.45 -3.18 11.88
N ALA A 109 -1.71 -2.32 11.17
CA ALA A 109 -2.00 -1.99 9.78
C ALA A 109 -1.96 -3.22 8.86
N ALA A 110 -0.91 -4.05 8.99
CA ALA A 110 -0.76 -5.26 8.20
C ALA A 110 -1.91 -6.27 8.44
N ILE A 111 -2.33 -6.44 9.70
CA ILE A 111 -3.46 -7.30 10.05
C ILE A 111 -4.77 -6.76 9.48
N LEU A 112 -5.03 -5.45 9.61
CA LEU A 112 -6.23 -4.83 9.07
C LEU A 112 -6.28 -4.98 7.54
N PHE A 113 -5.18 -4.74 6.85
CA PHE A 113 -5.10 -4.96 5.41
C PHE A 113 -5.38 -6.43 5.05
N ALA A 114 -4.73 -7.38 5.73
CA ALA A 114 -4.94 -8.80 5.50
C ALA A 114 -6.39 -9.23 5.76
N LEU A 115 -7.04 -8.69 6.79
CA LEU A 115 -8.46 -8.90 7.03
C LEU A 115 -9.31 -8.38 5.86
N GLY A 116 -9.03 -7.17 5.35
CA GLY A 116 -9.71 -6.63 4.17
C GLY A 116 -9.63 -7.58 2.97
N GLN A 117 -8.43 -8.11 2.68
CA GLN A 117 -8.23 -9.06 1.59
C GLN A 117 -8.97 -10.39 1.81
N ILE A 118 -9.06 -10.87 3.05
CA ILE A 118 -9.86 -12.07 3.38
C ILE A 118 -11.35 -11.82 3.14
N PHE A 119 -11.85 -10.64 3.49
CA PHE A 119 -13.25 -10.28 3.25
C PHE A 119 -13.59 -10.27 1.76
N ASP A 120 -12.71 -9.73 0.91
CA ASP A 120 -12.93 -9.68 -0.53
C ASP A 120 -12.81 -11.05 -1.21
N TYR A 121 -11.74 -11.80 -0.93
CA TYR A 121 -11.47 -13.04 -1.67
C TYR A 121 -12.17 -14.28 -1.14
N ALA A 122 -12.33 -14.40 0.18
CA ALA A 122 -12.86 -15.62 0.80
C ALA A 122 -14.31 -15.44 1.27
N ILE A 123 -14.63 -14.31 1.89
CA ILE A 123 -15.93 -14.11 2.56
C ILE A 123 -16.98 -13.52 1.61
N SER A 124 -16.56 -12.80 0.55
CA SER A 124 -17.45 -12.11 -0.38
C SER A 124 -18.60 -12.96 -0.94
N PRO A 125 -18.40 -14.23 -1.38
CA PRO A 125 -19.51 -15.06 -1.86
C PRO A 125 -20.55 -15.37 -0.77
N HIS A 126 -20.11 -15.50 0.48
CA HIS A 126 -21.01 -15.75 1.62
C HIS A 126 -21.85 -14.52 1.96
N ILE A 127 -21.24 -13.32 1.92
CA ILE A 127 -21.94 -12.05 2.15
C ILE A 127 -22.91 -11.75 1.00
N CYS A 128 -22.46 -11.94 -0.25
CA CYS A 128 -23.27 -11.69 -1.43
C CYS A 128 -24.52 -12.57 -1.44
N ASN A 129 -24.37 -13.88 -1.19
CA ASN A 129 -25.52 -14.79 -1.09
C ASN A 129 -26.42 -14.48 0.11
N GLY A 130 -25.85 -14.12 1.27
CA GLY A 130 -26.61 -13.78 2.47
C GLY A 130 -27.41 -12.48 2.37
N THR A 131 -26.96 -11.52 1.55
CA THR A 131 -27.61 -10.20 1.38
C THR A 131 -28.45 -10.11 0.11
N SER A 132 -28.65 -11.23 -0.60
CA SER A 132 -29.33 -11.26 -1.91
C SER A 132 -28.68 -10.34 -2.94
N GLY A 133 -27.35 -10.27 -2.94
CA GLY A 133 -26.56 -9.48 -3.89
C GLY A 133 -26.57 -7.97 -3.66
N LYS A 134 -27.00 -7.50 -2.49
CA LYS A 134 -27.01 -6.07 -2.15
C LYS A 134 -25.65 -5.55 -1.68
N ILE A 135 -24.86 -6.41 -1.04
CA ILE A 135 -23.55 -6.10 -0.46
C ILE A 135 -22.60 -7.25 -0.78
N ASP A 136 -21.35 -6.93 -1.08
CA ASP A 136 -20.27 -7.88 -1.28
C ASP A 136 -19.12 -7.64 -0.29
N GLY A 137 -18.06 -8.44 -0.39
CA GLY A 137 -16.87 -8.29 0.43
C GLY A 137 -16.12 -6.97 0.23
N ALA A 138 -16.29 -6.31 -0.93
CA ALA A 138 -15.56 -5.09 -1.28
C ALA A 138 -15.88 -3.91 -0.33
N LEU A 139 -17.11 -3.84 0.20
CA LEU A 139 -17.46 -2.84 1.21
C LEU A 139 -16.62 -2.98 2.50
N PHE A 140 -16.34 -4.22 2.92
CA PHE A 140 -15.52 -4.46 4.10
C PHE A 140 -14.03 -4.31 3.79
N GLU A 141 -13.60 -4.76 2.61
CA GLU A 141 -12.23 -4.61 2.14
C GLU A 141 -11.82 -3.14 2.08
N THR A 142 -12.66 -2.26 1.53
CA THR A 142 -12.42 -0.81 1.51
C THR A 142 -12.36 -0.21 2.92
N LEU A 143 -13.25 -0.59 3.84
CA LEU A 143 -13.23 -0.13 5.23
C LEU A 143 -11.95 -0.55 5.95
N PHE A 144 -11.57 -1.83 5.89
CA PHE A 144 -10.38 -2.33 6.57
C PHE A 144 -9.10 -1.79 5.94
N THR A 145 -9.07 -1.58 4.63
CA THR A 145 -7.95 -0.93 3.93
C THR A 145 -7.81 0.53 4.37
N LEU A 146 -8.92 1.27 4.53
CA LEU A 146 -8.88 2.62 5.08
C LEU A 146 -8.30 2.63 6.50
N LEU A 147 -8.76 1.73 7.37
CA LEU A 147 -8.21 1.60 8.72
C LEU A 147 -6.72 1.23 8.72
N ALA A 148 -6.28 0.36 7.80
CA ALA A 148 -4.87 0.04 7.62
C ALA A 148 -4.04 1.28 7.24
N VAL A 149 -4.53 2.12 6.33
CA VAL A 149 -3.87 3.38 5.95
C VAL A 149 -3.79 4.35 7.12
N VAL A 150 -4.85 4.46 7.93
CA VAL A 150 -4.83 5.27 9.16
C VAL A 150 -3.77 4.75 10.13
N MET A 151 -3.65 3.43 10.31
CA MET A 151 -2.63 2.83 11.19
C MET A 151 -1.21 3.03 10.66
N VAL A 152 -1.00 3.02 9.34
CA VAL A 152 0.28 3.42 8.72
C VAL A 152 0.60 4.87 9.00
N TRP A 153 -0.39 5.77 8.95
CA TRP A 153 -0.20 7.18 9.30
C TRP A 153 0.14 7.37 10.78
N VAL A 154 -0.55 6.67 11.69
CA VAL A 154 -0.23 6.70 13.14
C VAL A 154 1.18 6.15 13.39
N PHE A 155 1.56 5.07 12.72
CA PHE A 155 2.91 4.53 12.76
C PHE A 155 3.94 5.59 12.33
N TRP A 156 3.72 6.22 11.18
CA TRP A 156 4.60 7.27 10.67
C TRP A 156 4.70 8.45 11.65
N SER A 157 3.57 8.93 12.18
CA SER A 157 3.55 9.99 13.19
C SER A 157 4.39 9.61 14.42
N SER A 158 4.26 8.38 14.90
CA SER A 158 4.96 7.90 16.09
C SER A 158 6.48 7.83 15.95
N ILE A 159 7.01 7.68 14.74
CA ILE A 159 8.47 7.67 14.50
C ILE A 159 9.03 9.04 14.16
N THR A 160 8.18 10.05 13.89
CA THR A 160 8.60 11.41 13.50
C THR A 160 8.32 12.49 14.55
N GLU A 161 7.33 12.31 15.43
CA GLU A 161 6.94 13.34 16.41
C GLU A 161 7.87 13.41 17.63
N ASP A 162 8.58 12.33 17.97
CA ASP A 162 9.55 12.33 19.08
C ASP A 162 10.76 13.26 18.81
N ASP A 163 10.98 13.67 17.55
CA ASP A 163 12.05 14.58 17.14
C ASP A 163 11.63 16.07 17.08
N TRP A 164 10.35 16.40 17.27
CA TRP A 164 9.95 17.81 17.30
C TRP A 164 10.38 18.44 18.65
N PRO A 165 11.04 19.61 18.66
CA PRO A 165 11.23 20.36 19.89
C PRO A 165 9.86 20.83 20.35
N THR A 166 9.18 19.98 21.12
CA THR A 166 8.05 20.41 21.93
C THR A 166 8.58 21.56 22.78
N PRO A 167 7.96 22.75 22.74
CA PRO A 167 8.36 23.81 23.64
C PRO A 167 8.24 23.20 25.03
N VAL A 168 9.39 23.01 25.68
CA VAL A 168 9.44 22.66 27.10
C VAL A 168 8.60 23.72 27.77
N THR A 169 7.38 23.35 28.15
CA THR A 169 6.56 24.17 29.03
C THR A 169 7.50 24.46 30.19
N PRO A 170 7.87 25.73 30.47
CA PRO A 170 8.72 26.02 31.61
C PRO A 170 7.90 25.66 32.84
N GLY A 171 7.98 24.40 33.26
CA GLY A 171 7.68 24.01 34.62
C GLY A 171 8.77 24.67 35.44
N TYR A 172 8.35 25.60 36.31
CA TYR A 172 8.92 26.09 37.57
C TYR A 172 8.38 27.53 37.72
N ALA A 173 7.69 27.92 38.79
CA ALA A 173 7.53 27.37 40.13
C ALA A 173 6.18 27.79 40.75
#